data_AF-A0A7J3CJ38-F1
#
_entry.id   AF-A0A7J3CJ38-F1
#
_cell.length_a   1.000
_cell.length_b   1.000
_cell.length_c   1.000
_cell.angle_alpha   90.00
_cell.angle_beta   90.00
_cell.angle_gamma   90.00
#
_symmetry.space_group_name_H-M   'P 1'
#
loop_
_entity.id
_entity.type
_entity.pdbx_description
1 polymer ?
#
loop_
_entity_poly.entity_id
_entity_poly.type
_entity_poly.pdbx_seq_one_letter_code
_entity_poly.pdbx_strand_id
1 'polypeptide(L)'
;MKKEEIIKKGRIEIQVKRFGQLKREIFEVKYENLPNGKYPVLFLNKPIELSELCRIANETGLPVKTKNGIAFPEGKTAKDFLVS
;
A
#
# COMPACT_ATOMS: atom_id res chain seq x y z
N MET A 1 3.90 -1.92 -13.44
CA MET A 1 3.47 -3.27 -13.01
C MET A 1 1.99 -3.20 -12.71
N LYS A 2 1.17 -4.16 -13.15
CA LYS A 2 -0.30 -4.07 -12.94
C LYS A 2 -0.66 -4.51 -11.51
N LYS A 3 -1.70 -3.92 -10.91
CA LYS A 3 -2.13 -4.20 -9.53
C LYS A 3 -2.39 -5.69 -9.26
N GLU A 4 -2.93 -6.40 -10.25
CA GLU A 4 -3.25 -7.83 -10.19
C GLU A 4 -1.98 -8.68 -10.05
N GLU A 5 -0.89 -8.27 -10.70
CA GLU A 5 0.40 -8.96 -10.63
C GLU A 5 1.03 -8.80 -9.24
N ILE A 6 0.90 -7.62 -8.64
CA ILE A 6 1.41 -7.33 -7.31
C ILE A 6 0.70 -8.20 -6.28
N ILE A 7 -0.64 -8.25 -6.35
CA ILE A 7 -1.46 -9.10 -5.48
C ILE A 7 -1.07 -10.58 -5.65
N LYS A 8 -0.95 -11.05 -6.90
CA LYS A 8 -0.59 -12.45 -7.18
C LYS A 8 0.82 -12.81 -6.69
N LYS A 9 1.78 -11.90 -6.79
CA LYS A 9 3.16 -12.09 -6.28
C LYS A 9 3.25 -12.01 -4.76
N GLY A 10 2.27 -11.38 -4.11
CA GLY A 10 2.24 -11.17 -2.67
C GLY A 10 3.24 -10.13 -2.16
N ARG A 11 4.03 -9.48 -3.04
CA ARG A 11 5.00 -8.45 -2.68
C ARG A 11 5.40 -7.58 -3.87
N ILE A 12 5.93 -6.39 -3.58
CA ILE A 12 6.54 -5.48 -4.55
C ILE A 12 7.72 -4.74 -3.90
N GLU A 13 8.78 -4.52 -4.66
CA GLU A 13 9.88 -3.64 -4.27
C GLU A 13 9.60 -2.23 -4.80
N ILE A 14 9.63 -1.23 -3.91
CA ILE A 14 9.34 0.16 -4.24
C ILE A 14 10.47 1.04 -3.74
N GLN A 15 10.88 2.01 -4.55
CA GLN A 15 11.80 3.04 -4.11
C GLN A 15 11.04 4.05 -3.24
N VAL A 16 11.44 4.14 -1.97
CA VAL A 16 10.84 4.98 -0.94
C VAL A 16 11.82 6.07 -0.53
N LYS A 17 11.35 7.31 -0.50
CA LYS A 17 12.06 8.44 0.10
C LYS A 17 11.81 8.48 1.61
N ARG A 18 12.87 8.37 2.41
CA ARG A 18 12.83 8.51 3.88
C ARG A 18 13.97 9.40 4.34
N PHE A 19 13.65 10.49 5.06
CA PHE A 19 14.66 11.42 5.59
C PHE A 19 15.66 11.89 4.53
N GLY A 20 15.16 12.22 3.33
CA GLY A 20 15.98 12.65 2.20
C GLY A 20 16.74 11.54 1.45
N GLN A 21 16.74 10.30 1.95
CA GLN A 21 17.39 9.16 1.30
C GLN A 21 16.39 8.34 0.51
N LEU A 22 16.79 7.89 -0.69
CA LEU A 22 16.02 6.93 -1.48
C LEU A 22 16.51 5.53 -1.16
N LYS A 23 15.62 4.66 -0.68
CA LYS A 23 15.90 3.26 -0.41
C LYS A 23 14.86 2.38 -1.07
N ARG A 24 15.27 1.21 -1.54
CA ARG A 24 14.31 0.19 -1.98
C ARG A 24 13.81 -0.58 -0.77
N GLU A 25 12.50 -0.64 -0.63
CA GLU A 25 11.83 -1.36 0.45
C GLU A 25 10.86 -2.37 -0.17
N ILE A 26 10.75 -3.54 0.46
CA ILE A 26 9.83 -4.59 0.02
C ILE A 26 8.53 -4.43 0.80
N PHE A 27 7.45 -4.19 0.07
CA PHE A 27 6.10 -4.18 0.60
C PHE A 27 5.47 -5.55 0.39
N GLU A 28 4.82 -6.06 1.42
CA GLU A 28 4.08 -7.32 1.37
C GLU A 28 2.60 -7.04 1.18
N VAL A 29 1.91 -7.86 0.37
CA VAL A 29 0.46 -7.79 0.26
C VAL A 29 -0.13 -8.48 1.48
N LYS A 30 -0.85 -7.72 2.30
CA LYS A 30 -1.65 -8.22 3.42
C LYS A 30 -3.12 -7.93 3.17
N TYR A 31 -3.98 -8.55 3.97
CA TYR A 31 -5.42 -8.29 3.92
C TYR A 31 -5.87 -7.68 5.24
N GLU A 32 -6.54 -6.54 5.15
CA GLU A 32 -7.18 -5.88 6.28
C GLU A 32 -8.65 -6.24 6.31
N ASN A 33 -9.19 -6.46 7.51
CA ASN A 33 -10.58 -6.82 7.70
C ASN A 33 -11.47 -5.59 7.80
N LEU A 34 -12.63 -5.66 7.17
CA LEU A 34 -13.77 -4.76 7.32
C LEU A 34 -14.98 -5.59 7.75
N PRO A 35 -16.01 -4.97 8.36
CA PRO A 35 -17.24 -5.69 8.71
C PRO A 35 -17.90 -6.42 7.52
N ASN A 36 -17.67 -5.94 6.31
CA ASN A 36 -18.27 -6.43 5.07
C ASN A 36 -17.28 -7.13 4.13
N GLY A 37 -16.12 -7.58 4.63
CA GLY A 37 -15.16 -8.35 3.84
C GLY A 37 -13.71 -8.06 4.23
N LYS A 38 -12.78 -8.32 3.31
CA LYS A 38 -11.38 -7.95 3.47
C LYS A 38 -10.89 -7.20 2.24
N TYR A 39 -9.79 -6.48 2.36
CA TYR A 39 -9.20 -5.78 1.22
C TYR A 39 -7.67 -5.87 1.25
N PRO A 40 -7.02 -5.96 0.08
CA PRO A 40 -5.57 -6.02 0.00
C PRO A 40 -4.95 -4.66 0.36
N VAL A 41 -3.81 -4.71 1.03
CA VAL A 41 -2.99 -3.56 1.37
C VAL A 41 -1.51 -3.88 1.17
N LEU A 42 -0.74 -2.93 0.68
CA LEU A 42 0.71 -2.99 0.67
C LEU A 42 1.24 -2.60 2.04
N PHE A 43 1.78 -3.58 2.76
CA PHE A 43 2.24 -3.41 4.13
C PHE A 43 3.76 -3.28 4.19
N LEU A 44 4.22 -2.29 4.96
CA LEU A 44 5.62 -2.16 5.36
C LEU A 44 5.72 -1.91 6.88
N ASN A 45 6.53 -2.71 7.56
CA ASN A 45 6.74 -2.61 9.01
C ASN A 45 7.70 -1.46 9.42
N LYS A 46 7.65 -0.32 8.73
CA LYS A 46 8.50 0.86 8.97
C LYS A 46 7.66 2.13 8.76
N PRO A 47 7.95 3.23 9.47
CA PRO A 47 7.28 4.50 9.22
C PRO A 47 7.78 5.14 7.92
N ILE A 48 6.84 5.73 7.17
CA ILE A 48 7.07 6.51 5.94
C ILE A 48 6.31 7.83 6.07
N GLU A 49 6.86 8.93 5.56
CA GLU A 49 6.17 10.23 5.53
C GLU A 49 4.85 10.14 4.77
N LEU A 50 3.82 10.86 5.21
CA LEU A 50 2.47 10.77 4.64
C LEU A 50 2.44 11.08 3.13
N SER A 51 3.18 12.10 2.70
CA SER A 51 3.30 12.49 1.28
C SER A 51 3.81 11.34 0.41
N GLU A 52 4.82 10.63 0.89
CA GLU A 52 5.40 9.47 0.21
C GLU A 52 4.45 8.27 0.24
N LEU A 53 3.74 8.06 1.34
CA LEU A 53 2.72 7.01 1.44
C LEU A 53 1.59 7.21 0.42
N CYS A 54 1.10 8.44 0.28
CA CYS A 54 0.10 8.82 -0.72
C CYS A 54 0.63 8.63 -2.15
N ARG A 55 1.87 9.01 -2.43
CA ARG A 55 2.53 8.80 -3.74
C ARG A 55 2.52 7.31 -4.11
N ILE A 56 2.96 6.45 -3.19
CA ILE A 56 3.03 5.01 -3.43
C ILE A 56 1.63 4.42 -3.65
N ALA A 57 0.63 4.85 -2.89
CA ALA A 57 -0.75 4.41 -3.07
C ALA A 57 -1.27 4.75 -4.47
N ASN A 58 -1.06 5.99 -4.91
CA ASN A 58 -1.45 6.44 -6.24
C ASN A 58 -0.73 5.69 -7.37
N GLU A 59 0.59 5.49 -7.24
CA GLU A 59 1.39 4.80 -8.27
C GLU A 59 1.05 3.31 -8.39
N THR A 60 0.78 2.65 -7.27
CA THR A 60 0.45 1.22 -7.26
C THR A 60 -1.03 0.95 -7.50
N GLY A 61 -1.89 1.96 -7.31
CA GLY A 61 -3.33 1.83 -7.33
C GLY A 61 -3.87 0.93 -6.22
N LEU A 62 -3.11 0.74 -5.13
CA LEU A 62 -3.48 -0.09 -3.98
C LEU A 62 -3.38 0.72 -2.69
N PRO A 63 -4.18 0.40 -1.66
CA PRO A 63 -3.98 0.95 -0.33
C PRO A 63 -2.58 0.57 0.18
N VAL A 64 -1.93 1.48 0.92
CA VAL A 64 -0.59 1.27 1.50
C VAL A 64 -0.64 1.54 2.99
N LYS A 65 -0.22 0.58 3.80
CA LYS A 65 -0.21 0.64 5.26
C LYS A 65 1.21 0.52 5.80
N THR A 66 1.52 1.41 6.72
CA THR A 66 2.78 1.47 7.45
C THR A 66 2.52 1.49 8.95
N LYS A 67 3.59 1.56 9.74
CA LYS A 67 3.47 1.73 11.20
C LYS A 67 2.73 3.00 11.62
N ASN A 68 2.74 4.04 10.80
CA ASN A 68 2.20 5.35 11.13
C ASN A 68 0.84 5.66 10.49
N GLY A 69 0.29 4.75 9.68
CA GLY A 69 -1.04 4.94 9.11
C GLY A 69 -1.29 4.14 7.85
N ILE A 70 -2.39 4.48 7.18
CA ILE A 70 -2.79 3.93 5.89
C ILE A 70 -3.12 5.09 4.95
N ALA A 71 -2.68 4.99 3.69
CA ALA A 71 -3.10 5.88 2.62
C ALA A 71 -3.84 5.07 1.55
N PHE A 72 -4.85 5.70 0.97
CA PHE A 72 -5.60 5.18 -0.16
C PHE A 72 -5.22 5.97 -1.42
N PRO A 73 -5.36 5.36 -2.60
CA PRO A 73 -5.28 6.11 -3.84
C PRO A 73 -6.30 7.24 -3.87
N GLU A 74 -5.98 8.31 -4.59
CA GLU A 74 -6.80 9.52 -4.65
C GLU A 74 -8.23 9.20 -5.10
N GLY A 75 -9.21 9.74 -4.37
CA GLY A 75 -10.63 9.49 -4.61
C GLY A 75 -11.11 8.08 -4.28
N LYS A 76 -10.27 7.22 -3.67
CA LYS A 76 -10.62 5.86 -3.26
C LYS A 76 -10.68 5.71 -1.75
N THR A 77 -11.46 4.72 -1.33
CA THR A 77 -11.64 4.34 0.07
C THR A 77 -11.46 2.83 0.21
N ALA A 78 -11.46 2.32 1.45
CA ALA A 78 -11.35 0.88 1.69
C ALA A 78 -12.47 0.06 1.01
N LYS A 79 -13.65 0.66 0.80
CA LYS A 79 -14.79 0.00 0.15
C LYS A 79 -14.52 -0.32 -1.33
N ASP A 80 -13.71 0.49 -2.00
CA ASP A 80 -13.35 0.30 -3.41
C ASP A 80 -12.45 -0.93 -3.63
N PHE A 81 -11.88 -1.50 -2.57
CA PHE A 81 -10.94 -2.62 -2.61
C PHE A 81 -11.47 -3.88 -1.95
N LEU A 82 -12.75 -3.89 -1.55
CA LEU A 82 -13.37 -5.05 -0.94
C LEU A 82 -13.31 -6.26 -1.87
N VAL A 83 -12.77 -7.35 -1.34
CA VAL A 83 -12.88 -8.68 -1.93
C VAL A 83 -13.73 -9.53 -1.00
N SER A 84 -14.75 -10.16 -1.58
CA SER A 84 -15.64 -11.09 -0.89
C SER A 84 -14.98 -12.45 -0.68
#